data_AF-A0A962JTR1-F1
#
_entry.id   AF-A0A962JTR1-F1
#
_cell.length_a   1.000
_cell.length_b   1.000
_cell.length_c   1.000
_cell.angle_alpha   90.00
_cell.angle_beta   90.00
_cell.angle_gamma   90.00
#
_symmetry.space_group_name_H-M   'P 1'
#
loop_
_entity.id
_entity.type
_entity.pdbx_description
1 polymer ?
#
loop_
_entity_poly.entity_id
_entity_poly.type
_entity_poly.pdbx_seq_one_letter_code
_entity_poly.pdbx_strand_id
1 'polypeptide(L)' 'DVPAQAFLGRLYLNGLGMEERDLISAYMWFKIANSNGDEEAANVIATLRGYMKPDEIHTAEQLAASWASKQR' A
#
# COMPACT_ATOMS: atom_id res chain seq x y z
N ASP A 1 -15.07 3.06 -4.23
CA ASP A 1 -13.75 3.10 -3.58
C ASP A 1 -13.83 2.53 -2.19
N VAL A 2 -12.97 1.57 -1.87
CA VAL A 2 -12.75 1.18 -0.48
C VAL A 2 -11.83 2.24 0.11
N PRO A 3 -12.22 2.95 1.18
CA PRO A 3 -11.35 3.94 1.81
C PRO A 3 -10.01 3.30 2.20
N ALA A 4 -8.89 4.03 2.06
CA ALA A 4 -7.57 3.53 2.43
C ALA A 4 -7.55 2.95 3.86
N GLN A 5 -8.32 3.56 4.77
CA GLN A 5 -8.54 3.09 6.14
C GLN A 5 -9.24 1.72 6.25
N ALA A 6 -10.16 1.40 5.33
CA ALA A 6 -10.83 0.10 5.31
C ALA A 6 -9.88 -1.02 4.82
N PHE A 7 -8.96 -0.70 3.88
CA PHE A 7 -7.88 -1.63 3.52
C PHE A 7 -6.91 -1.85 4.67
N LEU A 8 -6.58 -0.79 5.43
CA LEU A 8 -5.75 -0.82 6.64
C LEU A 8 -6.36 -1.73 7.71
N GLY A 9 -7.66 -1.56 7.99
CA GLY A 9 -8.40 -2.47 8.87
C GLY A 9 -8.35 -3.92 8.39
N ARG A 10 -8.47 -4.16 7.07
CA ARG A 10 -8.41 -5.50 6.48
C ARG A 10 -7.03 -6.14 6.58
N LEU A 11 -5.96 -5.36 6.50
CA LEU A 11 -4.57 -5.82 6.68
C LEU A 11 -4.31 -6.25 8.12
N TYR A 12 -4.67 -5.40 9.09
CA TYR A 12 -4.48 -5.70 10.50
C TYR A 12 -5.37 -6.86 10.97
N LEU A 13 -6.61 -6.94 10.49
CA LEU A 13 -7.51 -8.06 10.81
C LEU A 13 -7.02 -9.40 10.26
N ASN A 14 -6.33 -9.39 9.12
CA ASN A 14 -5.82 -10.61 8.50
C ASN A 14 -4.44 -11.04 9.01
N GLY A 15 -3.81 -10.31 9.96
CA GLY A 15 -2.55 -10.72 10.57
C GLY A 15 -1.42 -11.05 9.58
N LEU A 16 -1.44 -10.40 8.40
CA LEU A 16 -0.47 -10.48 7.31
C LEU A 16 -0.27 -11.87 6.65
N GLY A 17 -1.30 -12.72 6.63
CA GLY A 17 -1.39 -13.91 5.75
C GLY A 17 -2.02 -13.62 4.38
N MET A 18 -1.60 -12.56 3.69
CA MET A 18 -2.25 -12.09 2.45
C MET A 18 -1.70 -12.73 1.18
N GLU A 19 -2.58 -12.80 0.17
CA GLU A 19 -2.19 -13.10 -1.21
C GLU A 19 -1.36 -11.95 -1.80
N GLU A 20 -0.41 -12.27 -2.68
CA GLU A 20 0.55 -11.32 -3.28
C GLU A 20 -0.12 -10.07 -3.88
N ARG A 21 -1.31 -10.22 -4.48
CA ARG A 21 -2.06 -9.10 -5.08
C ARG A 21 -2.58 -8.08 -4.07
N ASP A 22 -2.93 -8.53 -2.87
CA ASP A 22 -3.43 -7.64 -1.82
C ASP A 22 -2.30 -6.80 -1.22
N LEU A 23 -1.07 -7.34 -1.16
CA LEU A 23 0.12 -6.61 -0.69
C LEU A 23 0.51 -5.47 -1.65
N ILE A 24 0.50 -5.71 -2.97
CA ILE A 24 0.77 -4.68 -3.98
C ILE A 24 -0.23 -3.53 -3.88
N SER A 25 -1.52 -3.87 -3.80
CA SER A 25 -2.60 -2.88 -3.72
C SER A 25 -2.53 -2.10 -2.42
N ALA A 26 -2.27 -2.78 -1.29
CA ALA A 26 -2.06 -2.16 0.00
C ALA A 26 -0.91 -1.15 -0.06
N TYR A 27 0.28 -1.59 -0.47
CA TYR A 27 1.46 -0.74 -0.56
C TYR A 27 1.20 0.51 -1.39
N MET A 28 0.56 0.36 -2.55
CA MET A 28 0.17 1.47 -3.41
C MET A 28 -0.68 2.50 -2.65
N TRP A 29 -1.73 2.07 -1.96
CA TRP A 29 -2.61 2.96 -1.22
C TRP A 29 -1.90 3.66 -0.06
N PHE A 30 -1.04 2.96 0.69
CA PHE A 30 -0.24 3.60 1.73
C PHE A 30 0.76 4.58 1.16
N LYS A 31 1.36 4.29 0.00
CA LYS A 31 2.29 5.22 -0.65
C LYS A 31 1.59 6.53 -1.01
N ILE A 32 0.35 6.44 -1.47
CA ILE A 32 -0.51 7.61 -1.75
C ILE A 32 -0.87 8.33 -0.44
N ALA A 33 -1.32 7.62 0.59
CA ALA A 33 -1.64 8.21 1.89
C ALA A 33 -0.43 8.93 2.51
N ASN A 34 0.74 8.31 2.48
CA ASN A 34 1.99 8.90 2.92
C ASN A 34 2.37 10.15 2.12
N SER A 35 2.09 10.17 0.81
CA SER A 35 2.29 11.40 0.01
C SER A 35 1.31 12.52 0.34
N ASN A 36 0.16 12.17 0.94
CA ASN A 36 -0.85 13.11 1.40
C ASN A 36 -0.67 13.54 2.88
N GLY A 37 0.43 13.14 3.52
CA GLY A 37 0.78 13.55 4.90
C GLY A 37 0.37 12.56 5.99
N ASP A 38 -0.07 11.35 5.65
CA ASP A 38 -0.31 10.29 6.63
C ASP A 38 1.02 9.67 7.07
N GLU A 39 1.52 10.07 8.24
CA GLU A 39 2.79 9.56 8.80
C GLU A 39 2.68 8.09 9.25
N GLU A 40 1.50 7.63 9.63
CA GLU A 40 1.28 6.24 10.04
C GLU A 40 1.42 5.29 8.84
N ALA A 41 1.09 5.77 7.64
CA ALA A 41 1.29 5.03 6.40
C ALA A 41 2.77 4.66 6.15
N ALA A 42 3.74 5.46 6.61
CA ALA A 42 5.16 5.14 6.48
C ALA A 42 5.54 3.83 7.22
N ASN A 43 4.97 3.63 8.41
CA ASN A 43 5.21 2.44 9.23
C ASN A 43 4.62 1.18 8.58
N VAL A 44 3.42 1.31 8.00
CA VAL A 44 2.78 0.20 7.29
C VAL A 44 3.53 -0.15 6.00
N ILE A 45 3.99 0.84 5.24
CA ILE A 45 4.86 0.63 4.06
C ILE A 45 6.10 -0.16 4.45
N ALA A 46 6.80 0.24 5.52
CA ALA A 46 8.01 -0.44 5.97
C ALA A 46 7.73 -1.91 6.33
N THR A 47 6.59 -2.17 6.98
CA THR A 47 6.14 -3.53 7.32
C THR A 47 5.88 -4.34 6.06
N LEU A 48 5.09 -3.80 5.11
CA LEU A 48 4.75 -4.49 3.85
C LEU A 48 6.00 -4.85 3.03
N ARG A 49 7.03 -3.99 3.00
CA ARG A 49 8.29 -4.29 2.31
C ARG A 49 9.00 -5.53 2.85
N GLY A 50 8.77 -5.91 4.10
CA GLY A 50 9.30 -7.14 4.68
C GLY A 50 8.62 -8.41 4.18
N TYR A 51 7.38 -8.30 3.68
CA TYR A 51 6.57 -9.43 3.19
C TYR A 51 6.51 -9.51 1.66
N MET A 52 6.98 -8.48 0.96
CA MET A 52 6.91 -8.38 -0.50
C MET A 52 8.27 -8.65 -1.16
N LYS A 53 8.22 -9.20 -2.37
CA LYS A 53 9.39 -9.33 -3.25
C LYS A 53 9.76 -7.97 -3.85
N PRO A 54 11.04 -7.76 -4.23
CA PRO A 54 11.46 -6.51 -4.88
C PRO A 54 10.64 -6.14 -6.11
N ASP A 55 10.25 -7.12 -6.93
CA ASP A 55 9.43 -6.89 -8.14
C ASP A 55 8.01 -6.41 -7.81
N GLU A 56 7.44 -6.91 -6.70
CA GLU A 56 6.11 -6.51 -6.22
C GLU A 56 6.15 -5.09 -5.67
N ILE A 57 7.22 -4.73 -4.94
CA ILE A 57 7.44 -3.36 -4.46
C ILE A 57 7.55 -2.42 -5.66
N HIS A 58 8.34 -2.77 -6.67
CA HIS A 58 8.50 -1.96 -7.88
C HIS A 58 7.16 -1.76 -8.60
N THR A 59 6.36 -2.83 -8.72
CA THR A 59 5.02 -2.77 -9.32
C THR A 59 4.10 -1.85 -8.51
N ALA A 60 4.10 -1.96 -7.19
CA ALA A 60 3.26 -1.13 -6.33
C ALA A 60 3.66 0.36 -6.38
N GLU A 61 4.96 0.66 -6.46
CA GLU A 61 5.47 2.02 -6.63
C GLU A 61 5.06 2.64 -7.97
N GLN A 62 5.17 1.88 -9.06
CA GLN A 62 4.73 2.32 -10.39
C GLN A 62 3.23 2.60 -10.42
N LEU A 63 2.42 1.75 -9.79
CA LEU A 63 0.98 1.94 -9.68
C LEU A 63 0.65 3.20 -8.87
N ALA A 64 1.34 3.43 -7.74
CA ALA A 64 1.13 4.60 -6.90
C ALA A 64 1.47 5.90 -7.65
N ALA A 65 2.59 5.93 -8.36
CA ALA A 65 3.00 7.05 -9.19
C ALA A 65 2.02 7.31 -10.34
N SER A 66 1.56 6.24 -11.00
CA SER A 66 0.56 6.32 -12.08
C SER A 66 -0.76 6.89 -11.57
N TRP A 67 -1.18 6.48 -10.37
CA TRP A 67 -2.42 6.96 -9.75
C TRP A 67 -2.34 8.45 -9.39
N ALA A 68 -1.22 8.88 -8.78
CA ALA A 68 -0.97 10.29 -8.48
C ALA A 68 -0.93 11.16 -9.75
N SER A 69 -0.39 10.65 -10.86
CA SER A 69 -0.37 11.37 -12.14
C SER A 69 -1.76 11.53 -12.78
N LYS A 70 -2.66 10.56 -12.55
CA LYS A 70 -3.99 10.52 -13.17
C LYS A 70 -5.05 11.33 -12.43
N GLN A 71 -4.81 11.67 -11.17
CA GLN A 71 -5.69 12.55 -10.37
C GLN A 71 -5.37 14.05 -10.54
N ARG A 72 -4.45 14.39 -11.43
CA ARG A 72 -4.05 15.78 -11.70
C ARG A 72 -4.89 16.42 -12.80
#